data_AF-A0A5K0W0C8-F1
#
_entry.id   AF-A0A5K0W0C8-F1
#
_cell.length_a   1.000
_cell.length_b   1.000
_cell.length_c   1.000
_cell.angle_alpha   90.00
_cell.angle_beta   90.00
_cell.angle_gamma   90.00
#
_symmetry.space_group_name_H-M   'P 1'
#
loop_
_entity.id
_entity.type
_entity.pdbx_description
1 polymer ?
#
loop_
_entity_poly.entity_id
_entity_poly.type
_entity_poly.pdbx_seq_one_letter_code
_entity_poly.pdbx_strand_id
1 'polypeptide(L)' 'GIEGVSRIRERYNPATWMLEVTSEAQEDILGVDFAEIYRNSDLY' A
#
# COMPACT_ATOMS: atom_id res chain seq x y z
N GLY A 1 9.28 1.97 3.07
CA GLY A 1 7.84 1.92 3.43
C GLY A 1 7.20 3.20 2.93
N ILE A 2 5.97 3.14 2.46
CA ILE A 2 5.27 4.29 1.87
C ILE A 2 4.71 5.16 3.00
N GLU A 3 5.00 6.47 2.96
CA GLU A 3 4.54 7.43 3.96
C GLU A 3 3.02 7.59 3.84
N GLY A 4 2.30 7.62 4.97
CA GLY A 4 0.83 7.65 4.99
C GLY A 4 0.13 6.29 5.04
N VAL A 5 0.82 5.18 4.72
CA VAL A 5 0.25 3.84 4.89
C VAL A 5 0.20 3.46 6.37
N SER A 6 -1.01 3.15 6.85
CA SER A 6 -1.23 2.70 8.22
C SER A 6 -0.50 1.39 8.49
N ARG A 7 0.21 1.27 9.62
CA ARG A 7 0.85 0.01 10.03
C ARG A 7 -0.20 -1.04 10.35
N ILE A 8 0.12 -2.31 10.06
CA ILE A 8 -0.70 -3.44 10.47
C ILE A 8 -0.84 -3.48 12.00
N ARG A 9 -2.07 -3.66 12.49
CA ARG A 9 -2.37 -3.76 13.92
C ARG A 9 -2.08 -5.17 14.44
N GLU A 10 -1.70 -5.28 15.71
CA GLU A 10 -1.52 -6.60 16.35
C GLU A 10 -2.80 -7.43 16.27
N ARG A 11 -2.65 -8.72 15.93
CA ARG A 11 -3.75 -9.69 15.71
C ARG A 11 -4.71 -9.32 14.57
N TYR A 12 -4.33 -8.40 13.68
CA TYR A 12 -5.09 -8.11 12.46
C TYR A 12 -4.69 -9.05 11.33
N ASN A 13 -5.64 -9.41 10.46
CA ASN A 13 -5.36 -10.28 9.32
C ASN A 13 -4.48 -9.54 8.30
N PRO A 14 -3.26 -10.04 7.99
CA PRO A 14 -2.38 -9.39 7.04
C PRO A 14 -2.94 -9.28 5.63
N ALA A 15 -3.75 -10.26 5.20
CA ALA A 15 -4.39 -10.23 3.89
C ALA A 15 -5.43 -9.11 3.81
N THR A 16 -6.25 -8.95 4.85
CA THR A 16 -7.23 -7.86 4.93
C THR A 16 -6.54 -6.50 4.95
N TRP A 17 -5.49 -6.35 5.76
CA TRP A 17 -4.73 -5.10 5.80
C TRP A 17 -4.15 -4.74 4.43
N MET A 18 -3.54 -5.71 3.74
CA MET A 18 -2.96 -5.47 2.42
C MET A 18 -4.02 -5.00 1.42
N LEU A 19 -5.20 -5.63 1.39
CA LEU A 19 -6.30 -5.23 0.51
C LEU A 19 -6.80 -3.80 0.78
N GLU A 20 -6.85 -3.40 2.05
CA GLU A 20 -7.27 -2.04 2.42
C GLU A 20 -6.25 -1.00 1.97
N VAL A 21 -4.96 -1.24 2.24
CA VAL A 21 -3.90 -0.25 1.96
C VAL A 21 -3.48 -0.18 0.49
N THR A 22 -3.76 -1.22 -0.31
CA THR A 22 -3.52 -1.23 -1.76
C THR A 22 -4.79 -1.01 -2.59
N SER A 23 -5.80 -0.38 -2.02
CA SER A 23 -7.01 -0.02 -2.75
C SER A 23 -6.80 1.26 -3.57
N GLU A 24 -7.53 1.39 -4.68
CA GLU A 24 -7.51 2.58 -5.54
C GLU A 24 -7.85 3.86 -4.76
N ALA A 25 -8.80 3.77 -3.81
CA ALA A 25 -9.13 4.90 -2.94
C ALA A 25 -7.95 5.32 -2.04
N GLN A 26 -7.08 4.40 -1.64
CA GLN A 26 -5.86 4.73 -0.90
C GLN A 26 -4.78 5.34 -1.80
N GLU A 27 -4.67 4.89 -3.04
CA GLU A 27 -3.79 5.51 -4.05
C GLU A 27 -4.16 6.98 -4.26
N ASP A 28 -5.46 7.29 -4.40
CA ASP A 28 -5.96 8.66 -4.52
C ASP A 28 -5.64 9.53 -3.30
N ILE A 29 -5.83 8.99 -2.09
CA ILE A 29 -5.55 9.71 -0.83
C ILE A 29 -4.04 9.99 -0.68
N LEU A 30 -3.20 9.03 -1.06
CA LEU A 30 -1.76 9.12 -0.97
C LEU A 30 -1.13 9.88 -2.15
N GLY A 31 -1.88 10.05 -3.25
CA GLY A 31 -1.39 10.65 -4.49
C GLY A 31 -0.31 9.81 -5.16
N VAL A 32 -0.41 8.48 -5.10
CA VAL A 32 0.58 7.55 -5.65
C VAL A 32 -0.07 6.48 -6.52
N ASP A 33 0.68 5.93 -7.48
CA ASP A 33 0.30 4.72 -8.23
C ASP A 33 1.23 3.58 -7.77
N PHE A 34 0.68 2.54 -7.12
CA PHE A 34 1.46 1.41 -6.64
C PHE A 34 2.08 0.61 -7.79
N ALA A 35 1.44 0.54 -8.95
CA ALA A 35 1.99 -0.12 -10.13
C ALA A 35 3.20 0.65 -10.69
N GLU A 36 3.17 1.99 -10.67
CA GLU A 36 4.34 2.81 -11.02
C GLU A 36 5.47 2.63 -10.02
N ILE A 37 5.18 2.65 -8.72
CA ILE A 37 6.17 2.40 -7.68
C ILE A 37 6.81 1.02 -7.84
N TYR A 38 6.01 0.00 -8.14
CA TYR A 38 6.52 -1.35 -8.36
C TYR A 38 7.44 -1.42 -9.59
N ARG A 39 7.06 -0.78 -10.71
CA ARG A 39 7.87 -0.70 -11.94
C ARG A 39 9.20 0.03 -11.73
N ASN A 40 9.24 1.02 -10.84
CA ASN A 40 10.44 1.80 -10.54
C ASN A 40 11.25 1.23 -9.36
N SER A 41 10.85 0.09 -8.80
CA SER A 41 11.56 -0.55 -7.69
C SER A 41 12.69 -1.46 -8.18
N ASP A 42 13.67 -1.73 -7.32
CA ASP A 42 14.83 -2.60 -7.61
C ASP A 42 14.47 -4.07 -7.93
N LEU A 43 13.18 -4.42 -7.94
CA LEU A 43 12.65 -5.72 -8.33
C LEU A 43 12.39 -5.83 -9.84
N TYR A 44 12.48 -4.73 -10.58
CA TYR A 44 12.35 -4.67 -12.05
C TYR A 44 13.68 -4.37 -12.73
#